data_AF-A0A194VLD0-F1
#
_entry.id   AF-A0A194VLD0-F1
#
_cell.length_a   1.000
_cell.length_b   1.000
_cell.length_c   1.000
_cell.angle_alpha   90.00
_cell.angle_beta   90.00
_cell.angle_gamma   90.00
#
_symmetry.space_group_name_H-M   'P 1'
#
loop_
_entity.id
_entity.type
_entity.pdbx_description
1 polymer ?
#
loop_
_entity_poly.entity_id
_entity_poly.type
_entity_poly.pdbx_seq_one_letter_code
_entity_poly.pdbx_strand_id
1 'polypeptide(L)'
;MASGKNMGIGHTAEACTLDVEPAEVTVDGMSVIIYDTPGFDDTEGRDAEIFTKISKYLASSNARDRLLNGVIFMQQITEVRVPASERNRTRLFKEIVGAENYNQVAIVSTMWNQVNKDFGEKNEKNRAGDENVWGDMMGRGAQVFRFQNDAESALAIVRHFLNSRTFPHARMKLQKELSLHNGHLNQTSACKELESILGARLKELEIQVELVGETEGLRAAIEKMKGWLSRLKTVITVHSKKC
;
A
#
# COMPACT_ATOMS: atom_id res chain seq x y z
N MET A 1 -15.24 9.24 -9.91
CA MET A 1 -13.90 8.65 -10.22
C MET A 1 -13.27 9.42 -11.37
N ALA A 2 -11.95 9.63 -11.34
CA ALA A 2 -11.22 10.35 -12.40
C ALA A 2 -11.24 9.62 -13.75
N SER A 3 -11.48 8.31 -13.77
CA SER A 3 -11.48 7.51 -14.99
C SER A 3 -12.74 7.60 -15.85
N GLY A 4 -13.85 8.12 -15.32
CA GLY A 4 -15.16 8.11 -15.99
C GLY A 4 -15.72 6.70 -16.29
N LYS A 5 -14.94 5.64 -16.07
CA LYS A 5 -15.36 4.23 -16.18
C LYS A 5 -15.98 3.80 -14.86
N ASN A 6 -17.04 3.01 -14.95
CA ASN A 6 -17.64 2.33 -13.82
C ASN A 6 -16.72 1.15 -13.42
N MET A 7 -15.55 1.43 -12.83
CA MET A 7 -14.82 0.40 -12.07
C MET A 7 -15.71 0.09 -10.88
N GLY A 8 -16.13 -1.17 -10.72
CA GLY A 8 -17.12 -1.57 -9.73
C GLY A 8 -16.79 -0.97 -8.37
N ILE A 9 -17.61 -0.03 -7.91
CA ILE A 9 -17.47 0.52 -6.56
C ILE A 9 -18.01 -0.58 -5.64
N GLY A 10 -17.13 -1.12 -4.80
CA GLY A 10 -17.53 -2.04 -3.74
C GLY A 10 -18.44 -1.34 -2.76
N HIS A 11 -19.73 -1.58 -2.88
CA HIS A 11 -20.72 -1.21 -1.87
C HIS A 11 -20.84 -2.29 -0.76
N THR A 12 -19.96 -3.28 -0.78
CA THR A 12 -19.87 -4.37 0.19
C THR A 12 -18.44 -4.46 0.75
N ALA A 13 -18.28 -5.02 1.95
CA ALA A 13 -16.98 -5.20 2.62
C ALA A 13 -16.02 -6.18 1.90
N GLU A 14 -16.34 -6.59 0.67
CA GLU A 14 -15.54 -7.45 -0.16
C GLU A 14 -14.71 -6.60 -1.13
N ALA A 15 -13.38 -6.77 -1.13
CA ALA A 15 -12.50 -6.05 -2.04
C ALA A 15 -12.90 -6.31 -3.51
N CYS A 16 -13.24 -5.25 -4.24
CA CYS A 16 -13.63 -5.33 -5.65
C CYS A 16 -12.45 -5.55 -6.60
N THR A 17 -11.23 -5.20 -6.16
CA THR A 17 -10.01 -5.37 -6.94
C THR A 17 -9.29 -6.63 -6.45
N LEU A 18 -9.18 -7.63 -7.33
CA LEU A 18 -8.53 -8.92 -7.01
C LEU A 18 -7.06 -8.96 -7.47
N ASP A 19 -6.71 -8.23 -8.52
CA ASP A 19 -5.35 -8.14 -9.08
C ASP A 19 -4.94 -6.67 -9.32
N VAL A 20 -3.66 -6.43 -9.63
CA VAL A 20 -3.19 -5.08 -9.97
C VAL A 20 -3.65 -4.74 -11.39
N GLU A 21 -4.61 -3.84 -11.53
CA GLU A 21 -5.26 -3.52 -12.80
C GLU A 21 -4.92 -2.11 -13.29
N PRO A 22 -4.45 -1.94 -14.54
CA PRO A 22 -4.23 -0.63 -15.14
C PRO A 22 -5.56 0.00 -15.59
N ALA A 23 -5.77 1.25 -15.21
CA ALA A 23 -6.81 2.12 -15.74
C ALA A 23 -6.17 3.29 -16.49
N GLU A 24 -6.41 3.34 -17.80
CA GLU A 24 -6.00 4.47 -18.64
C GLU A 24 -7.05 5.58 -18.59
N VAL A 25 -6.59 6.80 -18.32
CA VAL A 25 -7.41 8.00 -18.20
C VAL A 25 -6.72 9.19 -18.86
N THR A 26 -7.49 10.17 -19.32
CA THR A 26 -6.93 11.43 -19.84
C THR A 26 -7.19 12.54 -18.84
N VAL A 27 -6.13 13.19 -18.35
CA VAL A 27 -6.21 14.32 -17.42
C VAL A 27 -5.46 15.50 -18.03
N ASP A 28 -6.14 16.62 -18.22
CA ASP A 28 -5.58 17.86 -18.79
C ASP A 28 -4.80 17.61 -20.11
N GLY A 29 -5.34 16.72 -20.96
CA GLY A 29 -4.76 16.36 -22.26
C GLY A 29 -3.60 15.35 -22.20
N MET A 30 -3.21 14.88 -21.01
CA MET A 30 -2.17 13.87 -20.82
C MET A 30 -2.77 12.49 -20.55
N SER A 31 -2.15 11.46 -21.14
CA SER A 31 -2.49 10.06 -20.86
C SER A 31 -1.87 9.63 -19.54
N VAL A 32 -2.69 9.14 -18.63
CA VAL A 32 -2.30 8.67 -17.30
C VAL A 32 -2.72 7.21 -17.15
N ILE A 33 -1.82 6.39 -16.60
CA ILE A 33 -2.14 5.01 -16.23
C ILE A 33 -2.13 4.93 -14.71
N ILE A 34 -3.29 4.63 -14.12
CA ILE A 34 -3.44 4.39 -12.70
C ILE A 34 -3.43 2.89 -12.49
N TYR A 35 -2.61 2.40 -11.57
CA TYR A 35 -2.61 0.99 -11.19
C TYR A 35 -3.34 0.87 -9.85
N ASP A 36 -4.55 0.34 -9.90
CA ASP A 36 -5.28 0.04 -8.68
C ASP A 36 -4.75 -1.25 -8.06
N THR A 37 -4.68 -1.29 -6.73
CA THR A 37 -4.17 -2.45 -5.99
C THR A 37 -5.25 -2.94 -5.04
N PRO A 38 -5.41 -4.26 -4.85
CA PRO A 38 -6.26 -4.78 -3.78
C PRO A 38 -5.90 -4.16 -2.42
N GLY A 39 -6.90 -3.88 -1.59
CA GLY A 39 -6.69 -3.25 -0.29
C GLY A 39 -5.81 -4.08 0.64
N PHE A 40 -4.76 -3.46 1.18
CA PHE A 40 -3.95 -3.99 2.29
C PHE A 40 -4.72 -3.81 3.60
N ASP A 41 -5.57 -4.78 3.91
CA ASP A 41 -6.32 -4.83 5.15
C ASP A 41 -5.94 -6.13 5.88
N ASP A 42 -5.20 -5.95 6.99
CA ASP A 42 -4.62 -6.93 7.92
C ASP A 42 -5.53 -8.16 8.19
N THR A 43 -5.61 -9.05 7.21
CA THR A 43 -6.45 -10.24 7.26
C THR A 43 -5.60 -11.44 6.90
N GLU A 44 -5.60 -12.45 7.77
CA GLU A 44 -5.14 -13.84 7.60
C GLU A 44 -4.26 -14.14 6.36
N GLY A 45 -3.13 -13.45 6.19
CA GLY A 45 -2.20 -13.66 5.06
C GLY A 45 -2.63 -13.10 3.69
N ARG A 46 -3.76 -12.41 3.56
CA ARG A 46 -4.17 -11.71 2.33
C ARG A 46 -3.14 -10.65 1.94
N ASP A 47 -2.59 -9.94 2.91
CA ASP A 47 -1.55 -8.93 2.69
C ASP A 47 -0.29 -9.49 2.03
N ALA A 48 0.08 -10.73 2.35
CA ALA A 48 1.22 -11.38 1.71
C ALA A 48 0.94 -11.76 0.25
N GLU A 49 -0.31 -12.11 -0.06
CA GLU A 49 -0.75 -12.33 -1.43
C GLU A 49 -0.69 -11.03 -2.23
N ILE A 50 -1.26 -9.96 -1.69
CA ILE A 50 -1.30 -8.64 -2.32
C ILE A 50 0.13 -8.11 -2.50
N PHE A 51 0.97 -8.21 -1.47
CA PHE A 51 2.39 -7.87 -1.54
C PHE A 51 3.10 -8.62 -2.68
N THR A 52 2.84 -9.92 -2.83
CA THR A 52 3.41 -10.74 -3.91
C THR A 52 2.93 -10.25 -5.28
N LYS A 53 1.66 -9.86 -5.42
CA LYS A 53 1.10 -9.30 -6.66
C LYS A 53 1.74 -7.97 -7.03
N ILE A 54 1.85 -7.05 -6.07
CA ILE A 54 2.54 -5.75 -6.26
C ILE A 54 4.00 -5.97 -6.64
N SER A 55 4.69 -6.88 -5.95
CA SER A 55 6.10 -7.23 -6.24
C SER A 55 6.30 -7.76 -7.65
N LYS A 56 5.42 -8.66 -8.11
CA LYS A 56 5.42 -9.16 -9.49
C LYS A 56 5.20 -8.04 -10.50
N TYR A 57 4.23 -7.17 -10.24
CA TYR A 57 3.95 -6.03 -11.10
C TYR A 57 5.18 -5.11 -11.21
N LEU A 58 5.73 -4.68 -10.08
CA LEU A 58 6.89 -3.79 -10.02
C LEU A 58 8.13 -4.40 -10.70
N ALA A 59 8.38 -5.70 -10.53
CA ALA A 59 9.44 -6.42 -11.24
C ALA A 59 9.23 -6.40 -12.77
N SER A 60 8.01 -6.67 -13.23
CA SER A 60 7.66 -6.65 -14.65
C SER A 60 7.75 -5.25 -15.28
N SER A 61 7.43 -4.21 -14.50
CA SER A 61 7.46 -2.81 -14.93
C SER A 61 8.90 -2.34 -15.08
N ASN A 62 9.74 -2.71 -14.11
CA ASN A 62 11.17 -2.42 -14.09
C ASN A 62 11.92 -3.01 -15.28
N ALA A 63 11.58 -4.24 -15.70
CA ALA A 63 12.18 -4.90 -16.87
C ALA A 63 11.79 -4.27 -18.22
N ARG A 64 10.75 -3.43 -18.23
CA ARG A 64 10.23 -2.73 -19.42
C ARG A 64 10.52 -1.23 -19.41
N ASP A 65 11.40 -0.78 -18.51
CA ASP A 65 11.67 0.64 -18.21
C ASP A 65 10.39 1.48 -17.99
N ARG A 66 9.32 0.83 -17.53
CA ARG A 66 8.09 1.49 -17.09
C ARG A 66 8.26 1.83 -15.62
N LEU A 67 8.65 3.07 -15.35
CA LEU A 67 8.84 3.60 -14.01
C LEU A 67 7.61 4.40 -13.56
N LEU A 68 7.39 4.48 -12.26
CA LEU A 68 6.27 5.22 -11.70
C LEU A 68 6.62 6.71 -11.58
N ASN A 69 5.65 7.58 -11.85
CA ASN A 69 5.74 9.01 -11.55
C ASN A 69 5.32 9.34 -10.11
N GLY A 70 4.71 8.39 -9.41
CA GLY A 70 4.18 8.64 -8.09
C GLY A 70 3.53 7.41 -7.49
N VAL A 71 3.35 7.45 -6.18
CA VAL A 71 2.63 6.45 -5.40
C VAL A 71 1.61 7.15 -4.52
N ILE A 72 0.38 6.65 -4.52
CA ILE A 72 -0.71 7.17 -3.69
C ILE A 72 -0.86 6.24 -2.48
N PHE A 73 -0.71 6.79 -1.27
CA PHE A 73 -0.93 6.07 -0.02
C PHE A 73 -2.26 6.51 0.60
N MET A 74 -3.29 5.68 0.49
CA MET A 74 -4.64 6.02 0.96
C MET A 74 -4.84 5.59 2.41
N GLN A 75 -5.41 6.48 3.24
CA GLN A 75 -5.64 6.23 4.66
C GLN A 75 -6.96 6.85 5.13
N GLN A 76 -7.79 6.06 5.81
CA GLN A 76 -9.03 6.59 6.40
C GLN A 76 -8.76 7.52 7.58
N ILE A 77 -9.51 8.62 7.68
CA ILE A 77 -9.37 9.61 8.76
C ILE A 77 -10.25 9.32 9.99
N THR A 78 -11.10 8.31 9.90
CA THR A 78 -12.14 7.96 10.88
C THR A 78 -11.60 7.43 12.20
N GLU A 79 -10.39 6.86 12.21
CA GLU A 79 -9.82 6.20 13.39
C GLU A 79 -9.29 7.20 14.42
N VAL A 80 -9.85 7.14 15.64
CA VAL A 80 -9.56 8.04 16.79
C VAL A 80 -8.08 7.99 17.21
N ARG A 81 -7.46 6.81 17.10
CA ARG A 81 -6.05 6.56 17.41
C ARG A 81 -5.42 5.93 16.19
N VAL A 82 -4.11 6.07 16.04
CA VAL A 82 -3.36 5.32 15.02
C VAL A 82 -3.23 3.87 15.50
N PRO A 83 -3.95 2.90 14.90
CA PRO A 83 -3.85 1.51 15.32
C PRO A 83 -2.49 0.92 14.92
N ALA A 84 -2.10 -0.17 15.57
CA ALA A 84 -0.87 -0.88 15.24
C ALA A 84 -0.84 -1.33 13.76
N SER A 85 -2.00 -1.73 13.22
CA SER A 85 -2.20 -2.06 11.80
C SER A 85 -1.78 -0.94 10.86
N GLU A 86 -2.20 0.30 11.14
CA GLU A 86 -1.81 1.47 10.34
C GLU A 86 -0.29 1.71 10.39
N ARG A 87 0.34 1.55 11.56
CA ARG A 87 1.80 1.66 11.70
C ARG A 87 2.52 0.56 10.92
N ASN A 88 2.04 -0.68 11.00
CA ASN A 88 2.59 -1.82 10.27
C ASN A 88 2.52 -1.60 8.76
N ARG A 89 1.35 -1.21 8.26
CA ARG A 89 1.14 -0.89 6.84
C ARG A 89 2.03 0.26 6.38
N THR A 90 2.16 1.30 7.21
CA THR A 90 3.06 2.43 6.91
C THR A 90 4.51 1.96 6.82
N ARG A 91 5.00 1.13 7.75
CA ARG A 91 6.36 0.59 7.71
C ARG A 91 6.61 -0.23 6.44
N LEU A 92 5.69 -1.13 6.09
CA LEU A 92 5.79 -1.89 4.84
C LEU A 92 5.80 -0.97 3.61
N PHE A 93 4.91 0.02 3.57
CA PHE A 93 4.84 1.00 2.48
C PHE A 93 6.16 1.77 2.32
N LYS A 94 6.75 2.22 3.43
CA LYS A 94 8.06 2.89 3.45
C LYS A 94 9.16 2.01 2.88
N GLU A 95 9.15 0.70 3.17
CA GLU A 95 10.10 -0.26 2.60
C GLU A 95 9.89 -0.53 1.11
N ILE A 96 8.64 -0.45 0.62
CA ILE A 96 8.35 -0.55 -0.81
C ILE A 96 8.89 0.67 -1.57
N VAL A 97 8.60 1.87 -1.06
CA VAL A 97 8.91 3.14 -1.73
C VAL A 97 10.40 3.52 -1.61
N GLY A 98 10.96 3.46 -0.40
CA GLY A 98 12.29 3.96 -0.08
C GLY A 98 12.30 5.45 0.25
N ALA A 99 13.03 5.84 1.30
CA ALA A 99 13.06 7.21 1.81
C ALA A 99 13.58 8.24 0.78
N GLU A 100 14.35 7.81 -0.21
CA GLU A 100 14.83 8.64 -1.31
C GLU A 100 13.72 9.02 -2.32
N ASN A 101 12.58 8.33 -2.28
CA ASN A 101 11.46 8.53 -3.19
C ASN A 101 10.20 9.10 -2.50
N TYR A 102 10.27 9.55 -1.25
CA TYR A 102 9.07 10.08 -0.57
C TYR A 102 8.52 11.36 -1.19
N ASN A 103 9.34 12.12 -1.91
CA ASN A 103 8.86 13.22 -2.74
C ASN A 103 7.96 12.77 -3.91
N GLN A 104 7.88 11.47 -4.20
CA GLN A 104 6.96 10.86 -5.17
C GLN A 104 5.68 10.33 -4.50
N VAL A 105 5.46 10.61 -3.20
CA VAL A 105 4.33 10.07 -2.44
C VAL A 105 3.27 11.15 -2.23
N ALA A 106 2.02 10.82 -2.59
CA ALA A 106 0.84 11.53 -2.14
C ALA A 106 0.15 10.69 -1.06
N ILE A 107 0.11 11.21 0.16
CA ILE A 107 -0.69 10.64 1.26
C ILE A 107 -2.11 11.18 1.10
N VAL A 108 -3.07 10.30 0.86
CA VAL A 108 -4.47 10.68 0.59
C VAL A 108 -5.36 10.25 1.75
N SER A 109 -5.85 11.22 2.51
CA SER A 109 -6.82 10.97 3.57
C SER A 109 -8.24 10.84 3.01
N THR A 110 -8.98 9.81 3.42
CA THR A 110 -10.32 9.46 2.90
C THR A 110 -11.40 9.44 3.99
N MET A 111 -12.65 9.21 3.59
CA MET A 111 -13.83 9.11 4.48
C MET A 111 -14.13 10.39 5.29
N TRP A 112 -13.79 11.56 4.74
CA TRP A 112 -14.09 12.86 5.34
C TRP A 112 -15.59 13.11 5.56
N ASN A 113 -16.44 12.44 4.77
CA ASN A 113 -17.91 12.48 4.92
C ASN A 113 -18.45 11.67 6.11
N GLN A 114 -17.60 10.92 6.81
CA GLN A 114 -18.02 10.09 7.96
C GLN A 114 -17.64 10.71 9.32
N VAL A 115 -16.97 11.86 9.32
CA VAL A 115 -16.53 12.53 10.54
C VAL A 115 -16.90 14.01 10.52
N ASN A 116 -17.01 14.62 11.69
CA ASN A 116 -17.06 16.08 11.75
C ASN A 116 -15.67 16.67 11.43
N LYS A 117 -15.67 17.93 10.97
CA LYS A 117 -14.48 18.64 10.51
C LYS A 117 -13.38 18.67 11.58
N ASP A 118 -13.70 19.10 12.80
CA ASP A 118 -12.71 19.29 13.86
C ASP A 118 -12.03 17.96 14.24
N PHE A 119 -12.79 16.87 14.28
CA PHE A 119 -12.26 15.54 14.51
C PHE A 119 -11.32 15.10 13.38
N GLY A 120 -11.73 15.26 12.11
CA GLY A 120 -10.92 14.90 10.96
C GLY A 120 -9.61 15.70 10.89
N GLU A 121 -9.67 17.00 11.12
CA GLU A 121 -8.49 17.89 11.12
C GLU A 121 -7.53 17.58 12.27
N LYS A 122 -8.05 17.27 13.46
CA LYS A 122 -7.23 16.81 14.58
C LYS A 122 -6.53 15.49 14.26
N ASN A 123 -7.24 14.54 13.66
CA ASN A 123 -6.68 13.25 13.26
C ASN A 123 -5.62 13.38 12.16
N GLU A 124 -5.84 14.26 11.19
CA GLU A 124 -4.86 14.56 10.14
C GLU A 124 -3.59 15.14 10.74
N LYS A 125 -3.74 16.15 11.62
CA LYS A 125 -2.60 16.78 12.32
C LYS A 125 -1.82 15.78 13.17
N ASN A 126 -2.51 14.89 13.88
CA ASN A 126 -1.86 13.87 14.71
C ASN A 126 -1.01 12.91 13.86
N ARG A 127 -1.55 12.44 12.72
CA ARG A 127 -0.82 11.54 11.82
C ARG A 127 0.34 12.25 11.11
N ALA A 128 0.14 13.50 10.70
CA ALA A 128 1.17 14.35 10.11
C ALA A 128 2.34 14.62 11.07
N GLY A 129 2.08 14.71 12.38
CA GLY A 129 3.11 14.91 13.40
C GLY A 129 3.78 13.65 13.92
N ASP A 130 3.32 12.45 13.54
CA ASP A 130 3.88 11.18 14.02
C ASP A 130 4.87 10.62 12.98
N GLU A 131 6.17 10.61 13.32
CA GLU A 131 7.26 10.11 12.49
C GLU A 131 7.10 8.63 12.09
N ASN A 132 6.42 7.84 12.93
CA ASN A 132 6.14 6.43 12.65
C ASN A 132 4.94 6.24 11.73
N VAL A 133 4.28 7.34 11.34
CA VAL A 133 3.12 7.37 10.46
C VAL A 133 3.46 8.26 9.26
N TRP A 134 2.95 9.48 9.17
CA TRP A 134 3.18 10.33 8.00
C TRP A 134 4.37 11.27 8.15
N GLY A 135 4.78 11.61 9.38
CA GLY A 135 5.75 12.68 9.66
C GLY A 135 7.07 12.55 8.89
N ASP A 136 7.69 11.38 8.94
CA ASP A 136 8.97 11.12 8.25
C ASP A 136 8.84 11.21 6.72
N MET A 137 7.71 10.77 6.16
CA MET A 137 7.45 10.90 4.72
C MET A 137 7.26 12.37 4.34
N MET A 138 6.45 13.10 5.11
CA MET A 138 6.18 14.52 4.89
C MET A 138 7.45 15.37 5.02
N GLY A 139 8.27 15.10 6.04
CA GLY A 139 9.56 15.78 6.25
C GLY A 139 10.56 15.59 5.10
N ARG A 140 10.33 14.61 4.23
CA ARG A 140 11.16 14.30 3.05
C ARG A 140 10.45 14.55 1.72
N GLY A 141 9.34 15.28 1.74
CA GLY A 141 8.70 15.82 0.54
C GLY A 141 7.35 15.20 0.16
N ALA A 142 6.87 14.15 0.85
CA ALA A 142 5.53 13.62 0.60
C ALA A 142 4.47 14.69 0.86
N GLN A 143 3.43 14.73 0.02
CA GLN A 143 2.35 15.69 0.12
C GLN A 143 1.06 15.04 0.62
N VAL A 144 0.28 15.77 1.43
CA VAL A 144 -1.01 15.29 1.94
C VAL A 144 -2.16 15.89 1.14
N PHE A 145 -3.12 15.06 0.73
CA PHE A 145 -4.34 15.45 0.05
C PHE A 145 -5.56 14.88 0.77
N ARG A 146 -6.69 15.60 0.72
CA ARG A 146 -7.98 15.12 1.23
C ARG A 146 -8.85 14.67 0.05
N PHE A 147 -9.22 13.39 0.00
CA PHE A 147 -10.19 12.90 -0.97
C PHE A 147 -11.62 13.09 -0.44
N GLN A 148 -12.41 13.87 -1.16
CA GLN A 148 -13.75 14.30 -0.74
C GLN A 148 -14.87 13.45 -1.33
N ASN A 149 -14.53 12.26 -1.88
CA ASN A 149 -15.45 11.40 -2.63
C ASN A 149 -16.05 12.07 -3.88
N ASP A 150 -15.33 13.01 -4.48
CA ASP A 150 -15.74 13.71 -5.70
C ASP A 150 -14.67 13.62 -6.80
N ALA A 151 -15.04 13.99 -8.03
CA ALA A 151 -14.12 13.95 -9.16
C ALA A 151 -13.00 14.97 -9.03
N GLU A 152 -13.27 16.16 -8.46
CA GLU A 152 -12.30 17.25 -8.43
C GLU A 152 -11.13 16.94 -7.48
N SER A 153 -11.42 16.42 -6.29
CA SER A 153 -10.38 15.97 -5.35
C SER A 153 -9.55 14.82 -5.91
N ALA A 154 -10.17 13.88 -6.66
CA ALA A 154 -9.42 12.83 -7.37
C ALA A 154 -8.48 13.42 -8.44
N LEU A 155 -9.00 14.35 -9.26
CA LEU A 155 -8.20 15.01 -10.30
C LEU A 155 -7.07 15.83 -9.71
N ALA A 156 -7.29 16.53 -8.59
CA ALA A 156 -6.25 17.27 -7.89
C ALA A 156 -5.08 16.38 -7.46
N ILE A 157 -5.37 15.17 -6.95
CA ILE A 157 -4.34 14.18 -6.58
C ILE A 157 -3.57 13.72 -7.82
N VAL A 158 -4.25 13.40 -8.93
CA VAL A 158 -3.58 12.94 -10.16
C VAL A 158 -2.73 14.07 -10.77
N ARG A 159 -3.27 15.29 -10.83
CA ARG A 159 -2.58 16.49 -11.33
C ARG A 159 -1.26 16.75 -10.64
N HIS A 160 -1.17 16.40 -9.36
CA HIS A 160 0.08 16.49 -8.60
C HIS A 160 1.25 15.84 -9.34
N PHE A 161 1.04 14.65 -9.90
CA PHE A 161 2.09 13.85 -10.55
C PHE A 161 2.34 14.18 -12.02
N LEU A 162 1.57 15.09 -12.62
CA LEU A 162 1.66 15.36 -14.05
C LEU A 162 2.88 16.22 -14.44
N ASN A 163 3.46 16.96 -13.49
CA ASN A 163 4.65 17.75 -13.75
C ASN A 163 5.91 16.89 -13.74
N SER A 164 6.35 16.43 -14.90
CA SER A 164 7.53 15.56 -15.07
C SER A 164 8.86 16.17 -14.63
N ARG A 165 8.96 17.51 -14.49
CA ARG A 165 10.14 18.16 -13.91
C ARG A 165 10.20 17.99 -12.40
N THR A 166 9.02 17.99 -11.75
CA THR A 166 8.88 17.81 -10.30
C THR A 166 8.81 16.33 -9.93
N PHE A 167 8.23 15.50 -10.80
CA PHE A 167 8.01 14.06 -10.60
C PHE A 167 8.70 13.25 -11.71
N PRO A 168 10.04 13.23 -11.73
CA PRO A 168 10.76 12.36 -12.64
C PRO A 168 10.43 10.91 -12.31
N HIS A 169 10.46 10.07 -13.34
CA HIS A 169 10.34 8.63 -13.20
C HIS A 169 11.27 8.08 -12.12
N ALA A 170 10.68 7.50 -11.07
CA ALA A 170 11.41 7.02 -9.91
C ALA A 170 11.39 5.49 -9.85
N ARG A 171 12.53 4.93 -9.45
CA ARG A 171 12.67 3.50 -9.16
C ARG A 171 12.47 3.30 -7.67
N MET A 172 11.37 2.65 -7.30
CA MET A 172 11.05 2.37 -5.90
C MET A 172 12.09 1.42 -5.29
N LYS A 173 12.29 1.47 -3.97
CA LYS A 173 13.27 0.62 -3.26
C LYS A 173 13.06 -0.86 -3.57
N LEU A 174 11.82 -1.34 -3.51
CA LEU A 174 11.50 -2.73 -3.85
C LEU A 174 11.94 -3.12 -5.28
N GLN A 175 11.81 -2.22 -6.27
CA GLN A 175 12.28 -2.49 -7.64
C GLN A 175 13.80 -2.58 -7.72
N LYS A 176 14.52 -1.71 -6.99
CA LYS A 176 15.98 -1.75 -6.91
C LYS A 176 16.44 -3.07 -6.30
N GLU A 177 15.89 -3.44 -5.14
CA GLU A 177 16.24 -4.67 -4.43
C GLU A 177 15.93 -5.92 -5.25
N LEU A 178 14.76 -6.00 -5.89
CA LEU A 178 14.44 -7.11 -6.79
C LEU A 178 15.42 -7.21 -7.96
N SER A 179 15.90 -6.09 -8.50
CA SER A 179 16.93 -6.11 -9.55
C SER A 179 18.28 -6.60 -9.04
N LEU A 180 18.69 -6.14 -7.85
CA LEU A 180 19.93 -6.53 -7.17
C LEU A 180 19.95 -8.02 -6.78
N HIS A 181 18.78 -8.56 -6.43
CA HIS A 181 18.63 -9.90 -5.88
C HIS A 181 18.06 -10.91 -6.90
N ASN A 182 18.22 -10.68 -8.21
CA ASN A 182 17.73 -11.57 -9.28
C ASN A 182 16.24 -11.96 -9.15
N GLY A 183 15.41 -11.02 -8.68
CA GLY A 183 13.99 -11.22 -8.47
C GLY A 183 13.64 -11.99 -7.19
N HIS A 184 14.60 -12.31 -6.31
CA HIS A 184 14.31 -13.00 -5.06
C HIS A 184 13.64 -12.07 -4.05
N LEU A 185 12.33 -12.23 -3.90
CA LEU A 185 11.51 -11.38 -3.03
C LEU A 185 11.90 -11.50 -1.56
N ASN A 186 12.26 -12.70 -1.10
CA ASN A 186 12.68 -12.97 0.28
C ASN A 186 13.98 -12.27 0.69
N GLN A 187 14.74 -11.70 -0.26
CA GLN A 187 15.94 -10.92 0.02
C GLN A 187 15.66 -9.43 0.22
N THR A 188 14.46 -8.96 -0.16
CA THR A 188 14.04 -7.55 -0.07
C THR A 188 13.75 -7.14 1.37
N SER A 189 13.94 -5.86 1.68
CA SER A 189 13.61 -5.30 2.98
C SER A 189 12.10 -5.31 3.24
N ALA A 190 11.29 -5.05 2.21
CA ALA A 190 9.83 -5.08 2.31
C ALA A 190 9.31 -6.49 2.66
N CYS A 191 9.89 -7.56 2.10
CA CYS A 191 9.52 -8.93 2.48
C CYS A 191 9.89 -9.23 3.93
N LYS A 192 11.07 -8.80 4.40
CA LYS A 192 11.48 -8.96 5.80
C LYS A 192 10.59 -8.19 6.77
N GLU A 193 10.16 -6.98 6.41
CA GLU A 193 9.21 -6.19 7.20
C GLU A 193 7.84 -6.89 7.27
N LEU A 194 7.35 -7.40 6.14
CA LEU A 194 6.11 -8.18 6.11
C LEU A 194 6.22 -9.46 6.96
N GLU A 195 7.33 -10.19 6.90
CA GLU A 195 7.58 -11.34 7.76
C GLU A 195 7.54 -10.97 9.25
N SER A 196 8.11 -9.82 9.62
CA SER A 196 8.09 -9.30 10.99
C SER A 196 6.66 -8.99 11.44
N ILE A 197 5.87 -8.31 10.60
CA ILE A 197 4.46 -7.97 10.87
C ILE A 197 3.63 -9.23 11.05
N LEU A 198 3.72 -10.19 10.13
CA LEU A 198 2.99 -11.46 10.20
C LEU A 198 3.44 -12.31 11.38
N GLY A 199 4.73 -12.32 11.70
CA GLY A 199 5.28 -13.02 12.85
C GLY A 199 4.79 -12.47 14.19
N ALA A 200 4.68 -11.14 14.31
CA ALA A 200 4.10 -10.51 15.49
C ALA A 200 2.61 -10.87 15.63
N ARG A 201 1.86 -10.81 14.53
CA ARG A 201 0.43 -11.16 14.52
C ARG A 201 0.18 -12.63 14.85
N LEU A 202 1.02 -13.53 14.35
CA LEU A 202 0.95 -14.95 14.69
C LEU A 202 1.10 -15.18 16.20
N LYS A 203 2.08 -14.52 16.84
CA LYS A 203 2.27 -14.60 18.29
C LYS A 203 1.06 -14.08 19.06
N GLU A 204 0.43 -12.99 18.60
CA GLU A 204 -0.80 -12.47 19.21
C GLU A 204 -1.93 -13.50 19.16
N LEU A 205 -2.10 -14.20 18.03
CA LEU A 205 -3.11 -15.25 17.90
C LEU A 205 -2.80 -16.47 18.76
N GLU A 206 -1.53 -16.88 18.85
CA GLU A 206 -1.10 -18.00 19.72
C GLU A 206 -1.41 -17.69 21.19
N ILE A 207 -1.13 -16.47 21.65
CA ILE A 207 -1.50 -16.00 23.00
C ILE A 207 -3.03 -16.00 23.18
N GLN A 208 -3.80 -15.57 22.17
CA GLN A 208 -5.26 -15.63 22.25
C GLN A 208 -5.75 -17.07 22.43
N VAL A 209 -5.18 -18.04 21.69
CA VAL A 209 -5.53 -19.47 21.88
C VAL A 209 -5.22 -19.95 23.29
N GLU A 210 -4.09 -19.55 23.88
CA GLU A 210 -3.76 -19.88 25.27
C GLU A 210 -4.78 -19.31 26.29
N LEU A 211 -5.29 -18.09 26.03
CA LEU A 211 -6.19 -17.38 26.94
C LEU A 211 -7.65 -17.81 26.82
N VAL A 212 -8.15 -18.01 25.59
CA VAL A 212 -9.58 -18.24 25.33
C VAL A 212 -9.89 -19.64 24.82
N GLY A 213 -8.87 -20.48 24.64
CA GLY A 213 -8.99 -21.80 24.02
C GLY A 213 -8.94 -21.75 22.50
N GLU A 214 -8.62 -22.88 21.88
CA GLU A 214 -8.60 -23.00 20.43
C GLU A 214 -10.02 -23.00 19.86
N THR A 215 -10.26 -22.13 18.87
CA THR A 215 -11.47 -22.14 18.04
C THR A 215 -11.09 -22.48 16.60
N GLU A 216 -12.05 -23.00 15.82
CA GLU A 216 -11.81 -23.30 14.41
C GLU A 216 -11.31 -22.08 13.62
N GLY A 217 -11.85 -20.89 13.91
CA GLY A 217 -11.40 -19.63 13.31
C GLY A 217 -9.96 -19.26 13.67
N LEU A 218 -9.59 -19.32 14.96
CA LEU A 218 -8.21 -19.04 15.39
C LEU A 218 -7.22 -20.04 14.79
N ARG A 219 -7.57 -21.33 14.77
CA ARG A 219 -6.75 -22.39 14.17
C ARG A 219 -6.53 -22.15 12.69
N ALA A 220 -7.60 -21.87 11.94
CA ALA A 220 -7.52 -21.58 10.51
C ALA A 220 -6.64 -20.35 10.21
N ALA A 221 -6.80 -19.27 10.99
CA ALA A 221 -5.99 -18.07 10.87
C ALA A 221 -4.49 -18.33 11.14
N ILE A 222 -4.18 -19.09 12.20
CA ILE A 222 -2.80 -19.48 12.57
C ILE A 222 -2.16 -20.32 11.45
N GLU A 223 -2.85 -21.36 10.96
CA GLU A 223 -2.32 -22.22 9.90
C GLU A 223 -2.07 -21.44 8.61
N LYS A 224 -2.99 -20.55 8.25
CA LYS A 224 -2.82 -19.69 7.08
C LYS A 224 -1.64 -18.73 7.23
N MET A 225 -1.43 -18.13 8.39
CA MET A 225 -0.26 -17.29 8.67
C MET A 225 1.05 -18.08 8.65
N LYS A 226 1.10 -19.26 9.26
CA LYS A 226 2.28 -20.16 9.22
C LYS A 226 2.63 -20.54 7.78
N GLY A 227 1.61 -20.88 6.98
CA GLY A 227 1.77 -21.14 5.56
C GLY A 227 2.39 -19.96 4.80
N TRP A 228 1.90 -18.74 5.02
CA TRP A 228 2.46 -17.54 4.40
C TRP A 228 3.87 -17.21 4.86
N LEU A 229 4.15 -17.28 6.16
CA LEU A 229 5.51 -17.07 6.69
C LEU A 229 6.50 -18.09 6.11
N SER A 230 6.09 -19.34 5.96
CA SER A 230 6.91 -20.37 5.30
C SER A 230 7.19 -19.97 3.85
N ARG A 231 6.15 -19.58 3.09
CA ARG A 231 6.29 -19.15 1.69
C ARG A 231 7.19 -17.94 1.54
N LEU A 232 7.02 -16.89 2.36
CA LEU A 232 7.84 -15.69 2.29
C LEU A 232 9.32 -15.97 2.54
N LYS A 233 9.64 -16.91 3.45
CA LYS A 233 11.02 -17.33 3.73
C LYS A 233 11.64 -18.12 2.58
N THR A 234 10.84 -18.87 1.83
CA THR A 234 11.33 -19.57 0.63
C THR A 234 11.75 -18.58 -0.45
N VAL A 235 12.62 -19.02 -1.35
CA VAL A 235 13.01 -18.21 -2.50
C VAL A 235 11.80 -18.06 -3.42
N ILE A 236 11.10 -16.93 -3.30
CA ILE A 236 10.05 -16.51 -4.23
C ILE A 236 10.73 -15.67 -5.30
N THR A 237 10.99 -16.26 -6.47
CA THR A 237 11.53 -15.49 -7.58
C THR A 237 10.42 -14.87 -8.42
N VAL A 238 10.31 -13.55 -8.40
CA VAL A 238 9.41 -12.80 -9.29
C VAL A 238 10.14 -12.50 -10.61
N HIS A 239 9.83 -13.29 -11.63
CA HIS A 239 10.42 -13.11 -12.96
C HIS A 239 9.64 -12.07 -13.75
N SER A 240 10.33 -11.26 -14.55
CA SER A 240 9.67 -10.56 -15.65
C SER A 240 9.32 -11.57 -16.74
N LYS A 241 8.04 -11.72 -17.11
CA LYS A 241 7.73 -12.29 -18.41
C LYS A 241 8.22 -11.31 -19.47
N LYS A 242 9.31 -11.64 -20.16
CA LYS A 242 9.62 -11.03 -21.46
C LYS A 242 8.63 -11.65 -22.45
N CYS A 243 7.67 -10.85 -22.93
CA CYS A 243 6.97 -11.14 -24.17
C CYS A 243 7.73 -10.44 -25.29
#